data_AF-A0A5B0NHX1-F1
#
_entry.id   AF-A0A5B0NHX1-F1
#
_cell.length_a   1.000
_cell.length_b   1.000
_cell.length_c   1.000
_cell.angle_alpha   90.00
_cell.angle_beta   90.00
_cell.angle_gamma   90.00
#
_symmetry.space_group_name_H-M   'P 1'
#
loop_
_entity.id
_entity.type
_entity.pdbx_description
1 polymer ?
#
loop_
_entity_poly.entity_id
_entity_poly.type
_entity_poly.pdbx_seq_one_letter_code
_entity_poly.pdbx_strand_id
1 'polypeptide(L)'
;MSDSETTPNSLESIVCTRLRSLSDYCDEMIITNNQTASPDQAAPSIDQINALQALLNEMRTSLLPSLHQHLADLLNSQDAYYSGEGPRPNLQATLEILSQLKDTVKRIKSSSVSIRQAAQVPEDQDHHYAGLKRHKLDAIMVKINYTLRYSLTVVLYDHLALLEGWKDSERGQKTRIRQSLLRDSAEVLDFLQIIIHSFHASELSILQATWKTKSCSLEEHIEFLTVQIDSVFAQSLEELRDYSTGDDRSERSDEGHTYYRAEIHPSGDADHDHQQHSANILPSASSVIDQQHQQSDDVLPSATPIVDHEPEILTHEAPGEEICIEPYLVKLAQSVMPLVKLGRLLLNRLLLVPSSRAPFTIDDRMSSAEFKSLRNQTDYFFTDLLSLIRILLEFCAQNGRATFDEVRDELERALISFDRCMDVLRPRLIPYSPSYHSQLVTTPLPECEKIFNDWFALLIDQVHLAARNLRVEMEVFEKTYAVYIIQS
;
A
#
# COMPACT_ATOMS: atom_id res chain seq x y z
N MET A 1 10.04 -41.48 -51.16
CA MET A 1 11.37 -40.84 -51.01
C MET A 1 11.15 -39.65 -50.10
N SER A 2 11.19 -39.94 -48.81
CA SER A 2 10.96 -38.98 -47.73
C SER A 2 12.09 -39.22 -46.75
N ASP A 3 13.03 -38.30 -46.68
CA ASP A 3 13.96 -38.13 -45.57
C ASP A 3 14.24 -36.63 -45.49
N SER A 4 13.41 -35.94 -44.71
CA SER A 4 13.70 -34.59 -44.25
C SER A 4 14.58 -34.74 -43.02
N GLU A 5 15.90 -34.78 -43.24
CA GLU A 5 16.90 -34.67 -42.18
C GLU A 5 16.63 -33.39 -41.38
N THR A 6 16.07 -33.56 -40.19
CA THR A 6 16.09 -32.54 -39.14
C THR A 6 17.53 -32.48 -38.66
N THR A 7 18.36 -31.64 -39.28
CA THR A 7 19.76 -31.46 -38.89
C THR A 7 19.81 -30.77 -37.54
N PRO A 8 20.30 -31.42 -36.46
CA PRO A 8 20.36 -30.83 -35.11
C PRO A 8 21.41 -29.71 -34.97
N ASN A 9 22.09 -29.33 -36.06
CA ASN A 9 23.33 -28.54 -36.06
C ASN A 9 23.20 -27.15 -36.69
N SER A 10 21.99 -26.62 -36.92
CA SER A 10 21.86 -25.23 -37.37
C SER A 10 22.29 -24.27 -36.25
N LEU A 11 22.98 -23.18 -36.62
CA LEU A 11 23.43 -22.16 -35.66
C LEU A 11 22.27 -21.60 -34.82
N GLU A 12 21.09 -21.49 -35.44
CA GLU A 12 19.84 -21.08 -34.81
C GLU A 12 19.38 -22.08 -33.74
N SER A 13 19.41 -23.39 -34.01
CA SER A 13 19.11 -24.44 -33.03
C SER A 13 20.05 -24.37 -31.81
N ILE A 14 21.33 -24.07 -32.05
CA ILE A 14 22.32 -23.88 -30.97
C ILE A 14 21.97 -22.66 -30.12
N VAL A 15 21.61 -21.53 -30.73
CA VAL A 15 21.18 -20.32 -30.01
C VAL A 15 19.93 -20.61 -29.17
N CYS A 16 18.90 -21.24 -29.75
CA CYS A 16 17.67 -21.58 -29.03
C CYS A 16 17.95 -22.51 -27.85
N THR A 17 18.82 -23.51 -28.03
CA THR A 17 19.23 -24.43 -26.96
C THR A 17 19.98 -23.70 -25.83
N ARG A 18 20.83 -22.72 -26.17
CA ARG A 18 21.55 -21.90 -25.19
C ARG A 18 20.64 -20.97 -24.41
N LEU A 19 19.65 -20.35 -25.07
CA LEU A 19 18.61 -19.54 -24.42
C LEU A 19 17.82 -20.37 -23.40
N ARG A 20 17.32 -21.56 -23.80
CA ARG A 20 16.62 -22.47 -22.88
C ARG A 20 17.48 -22.88 -21.70
N SER A 21 18.70 -23.36 -21.95
CA SER A 21 19.61 -23.78 -20.87
C SER A 21 19.95 -22.63 -19.91
N LEU A 22 20.05 -21.40 -20.40
CA LEU A 22 20.29 -20.24 -19.55
C LEU A 22 19.04 -19.87 -18.76
N SER A 23 17.86 -19.92 -19.39
CA SER A 23 16.57 -19.70 -18.74
C SER A 23 16.35 -20.68 -17.59
N ASP A 24 16.55 -21.98 -17.83
CA ASP A 24 16.45 -23.02 -16.80
C ASP A 24 17.44 -22.76 -15.66
N TYR A 25 18.68 -22.40 -16.01
CA TYR A 25 19.69 -22.03 -15.01
C TYR A 25 19.31 -20.77 -14.22
N CYS A 26 18.59 -19.82 -14.82
CA CYS A 26 18.13 -18.61 -14.15
C CYS A 26 17.00 -18.92 -13.17
N ASP A 27 16.03 -19.77 -13.56
CA ASP A 27 14.90 -20.18 -12.72
C ASP A 27 15.34 -20.91 -11.44
N GLU A 28 16.47 -21.64 -11.47
CA GLU A 28 17.02 -22.27 -10.26
C GLU A 28 17.21 -21.26 -9.11
N MET A 29 16.56 -21.54 -7.98
CA MET A 29 16.62 -20.69 -6.80
C MET A 29 18.07 -20.58 -6.31
N ILE A 30 18.51 -19.37 -5.93
CA ILE A 30 19.76 -19.22 -5.19
C ILE A 30 19.54 -19.86 -3.81
N ILE A 31 19.99 -21.11 -3.63
CA ILE A 31 19.89 -21.80 -2.36
C ILE A 31 20.85 -21.15 -1.40
N THR A 32 20.29 -20.51 -0.40
CA THR A 32 21.06 -19.96 0.69
C THR A 32 20.59 -20.56 1.99
N ASN A 33 21.52 -21.17 2.74
CA ASN A 33 21.20 -21.72 4.05
C ASN A 33 20.73 -20.57 4.95
N ASN A 34 19.43 -20.52 5.22
CA ASN A 34 18.82 -19.58 6.16
C ASN A 34 19.08 -19.96 7.63
N GLN A 35 20.03 -20.88 7.89
CA GLN A 35 20.42 -21.21 9.25
C GLN A 35 20.93 -19.93 9.92
N THR A 36 20.19 -19.51 10.95
CA THR A 36 20.67 -18.57 11.95
C THR A 36 22.01 -19.09 12.46
N ALA A 37 23.01 -18.21 12.51
CA ALA A 37 24.31 -18.51 13.08
C ALA A 37 24.11 -19.24 14.41
N SER A 38 24.79 -20.38 14.59
CA SER A 38 24.88 -20.99 15.91
C SER A 38 25.52 -19.93 16.84
N PRO A 39 25.05 -19.77 18.10
CA PRO A 39 25.63 -18.80 19.03
C PRO A 39 27.15 -18.98 19.26
N ASP A 40 27.71 -20.12 18.87
CA ASP A 40 29.14 -20.44 18.94
C ASP A 40 29.96 -20.06 17.68
N GLN A 41 29.36 -19.47 16.64
CA GLN A 41 30.12 -18.98 15.49
C GLN A 41 30.91 -17.72 15.88
N ALA A 42 32.24 -17.83 15.82
CA ALA A 42 33.14 -16.71 16.04
C ALA A 42 32.79 -15.55 15.09
N ALA A 43 32.80 -14.33 15.62
CA ALA A 43 32.61 -13.12 14.81
C ALA A 43 33.56 -13.15 13.59
N PRO A 44 33.07 -12.76 12.40
CA PRO A 44 33.89 -12.78 11.19
C PRO A 44 35.12 -11.89 11.36
N SER A 45 36.26 -12.36 10.84
CA SER A 45 37.50 -11.60 10.91
C SER A 45 37.42 -10.33 10.06
N ILE A 46 38.26 -9.34 10.35
CA ILE A 46 38.32 -8.11 9.56
C ILE A 46 38.60 -8.39 8.08
N ASP A 47 39.43 -9.41 7.79
CA ASP A 47 39.73 -9.82 6.42
C ASP A 47 38.52 -10.42 5.70
N GLN A 48 37.68 -11.18 6.43
CA GLN A 48 36.41 -11.68 5.90
C GLN A 48 35.44 -10.53 5.60
N ILE A 49 35.33 -9.55 6.51
CA ILE A 49 34.49 -8.36 6.30
C ILE A 49 34.95 -7.59 5.06
N ASN A 50 36.27 -7.37 4.91
CA ASN A 50 36.84 -6.69 3.74
C ASN A 50 36.59 -7.46 2.44
N ALA A 51 36.72 -8.80 2.46
CA ALA A 51 36.42 -9.64 1.31
C ALA A 51 34.94 -9.58 0.92
N LEU A 52 34.02 -9.56 1.89
CA LEU A 52 32.59 -9.43 1.65
C LEU A 52 32.23 -8.06 1.07
N GLN A 53 32.83 -6.99 1.58
CA GLN A 53 32.68 -5.65 1.01
C GLN A 53 33.19 -5.60 -0.43
N ALA A 54 34.30 -6.26 -0.73
CA ALA A 54 34.81 -6.36 -2.09
C ALA A 54 33.82 -7.07 -3.02
N LEU A 55 33.20 -8.18 -2.59
CA LEU A 55 32.17 -8.88 -3.36
C LEU A 55 30.91 -8.04 -3.59
N LEU A 56 30.44 -7.31 -2.57
CA LEU A 56 29.32 -6.37 -2.73
C LEU A 56 29.66 -5.24 -3.71
N ASN A 57 30.86 -4.69 -3.59
CA ASN A 57 31.33 -3.65 -4.50
C ASN A 57 31.43 -4.18 -5.93
N GLU A 58 31.98 -5.36 -6.14
CA GLU A 58 32.05 -6.02 -7.45
C GLU A 58 30.67 -6.26 -8.04
N MET A 59 29.72 -6.75 -7.23
CA MET A 59 28.34 -6.97 -7.64
C MET A 59 27.70 -5.67 -8.14
N ARG A 60 27.90 -4.58 -7.41
CA ARG A 60 27.37 -3.25 -7.75
C ARG A 60 28.05 -2.62 -8.96
N THR A 61 29.38 -2.61 -9.01
CA THR A 61 30.12 -1.78 -9.99
C THR A 61 30.46 -2.52 -11.27
N SER A 62 30.38 -3.85 -11.28
CA SER A 62 30.80 -4.67 -12.41
C SER A 62 29.72 -5.66 -12.83
N LEU A 63 29.28 -6.56 -11.95
CA LEU A 63 28.42 -7.68 -12.36
C LEU A 63 27.03 -7.25 -12.81
N LEU A 64 26.33 -6.43 -12.03
CA LEU A 64 24.99 -5.93 -12.38
C LEU A 64 25.01 -4.99 -13.61
N PRO A 65 25.95 -4.03 -13.72
CA PRO A 65 26.10 -3.24 -14.94
C PRO A 65 26.43 -4.10 -16.18
N SER A 66 27.27 -5.12 -16.04
CA SER A 66 27.57 -6.04 -17.15
C SER A 66 26.34 -6.85 -17.56
N LEU A 67 25.55 -7.33 -16.59
CA LEU A 67 24.27 -8.00 -16.86
C LEU A 67 23.33 -7.10 -17.65
N HIS A 68 23.19 -5.85 -17.23
CA HIS A 68 22.39 -4.84 -17.94
C HIS A 68 22.91 -4.65 -19.38
N GLN A 69 24.22 -4.48 -19.56
CA GLN A 69 24.81 -4.27 -20.89
C GLN A 69 24.62 -5.49 -21.80
N HIS A 70 24.86 -6.72 -21.32
CA HIS A 70 24.68 -7.93 -22.11
C HIS A 70 23.23 -8.10 -22.59
N LEU A 71 22.24 -7.70 -21.79
CA LEU A 71 20.83 -7.72 -22.20
C LEU A 71 20.52 -6.67 -23.29
N ALA A 72 21.05 -5.47 -23.14
CA ALA A 72 20.93 -4.43 -24.17
C ALA A 72 21.61 -4.87 -25.50
N ASP A 73 22.78 -5.50 -25.40
CA ASP A 73 23.50 -6.02 -26.57
C ASP A 73 22.75 -7.18 -27.23
N LEU A 74 22.06 -8.03 -26.45
CA LEU A 74 21.25 -9.13 -26.96
C LEU A 74 20.04 -8.64 -27.79
N LEU A 75 19.38 -7.57 -27.35
CA LEU A 75 18.33 -6.91 -28.13
C LEU A 75 18.86 -6.37 -29.46
N ASN A 76 20.04 -5.76 -29.44
CA ASN A 76 20.68 -5.23 -30.64
C ASN A 76 21.14 -6.35 -31.58
N SER A 77 21.73 -7.42 -31.05
CA SER A 77 22.24 -8.54 -31.86
C SER A 77 21.13 -9.30 -32.57
N GLN A 78 19.94 -9.36 -31.98
CA GLN A 78 18.77 -10.00 -32.59
C GLN A 78 17.92 -9.03 -33.44
N ASP A 79 18.37 -7.80 -33.63
CA ASP A 79 17.69 -6.79 -34.45
C ASP A 79 16.24 -6.53 -33.97
N ALA A 80 16.02 -6.58 -32.64
CA ALA A 80 14.70 -6.48 -32.02
C ALA A 80 14.03 -5.10 -32.22
N TYR A 81 14.81 -4.07 -32.58
CA TYR A 81 14.32 -2.72 -32.85
C TYR A 81 13.89 -2.51 -34.32
N TYR A 82 14.15 -3.44 -35.23
CA TYR A 82 13.84 -3.26 -36.64
C TYR A 82 12.38 -3.60 -36.98
N SER A 83 11.70 -2.67 -37.67
CA SER A 83 10.27 -2.76 -38.04
C SER A 83 10.01 -3.15 -39.50
N GLY A 84 11.03 -3.56 -40.24
CA GLY A 84 10.88 -3.97 -41.65
C GLY A 84 10.47 -5.44 -41.83
N GLU A 85 10.88 -6.05 -42.95
CA GLU A 85 10.43 -7.39 -43.39
C GLU A 85 10.78 -8.56 -42.44
N GLY A 86 11.61 -8.32 -41.42
CA GLY A 86 11.93 -9.24 -40.33
C GLY A 86 13.26 -8.89 -39.66
N PRO A 87 13.47 -9.26 -38.38
CA PRO A 87 14.75 -9.10 -37.72
C PRO A 87 15.80 -9.94 -38.45
N ARG A 88 17.01 -9.39 -38.59
CA ARG A 88 18.17 -10.11 -39.15
C ARG A 88 19.17 -10.38 -38.03
N PRO A 89 18.94 -11.40 -37.19
CA PRO A 89 19.78 -11.65 -36.03
C PRO A 89 21.20 -12.04 -36.43
N ASN A 90 22.18 -11.39 -35.82
CA ASN A 90 23.56 -11.85 -35.83
C ASN A 90 23.68 -13.00 -34.83
N LEU A 91 23.48 -14.23 -35.31
CA LEU A 91 23.48 -15.44 -34.49
C LEU A 91 24.84 -15.70 -33.81
N GLN A 92 25.95 -15.33 -34.45
CA GLN A 92 27.29 -15.50 -33.88
C GLN A 92 27.51 -14.54 -32.70
N ALA A 93 27.23 -13.24 -32.89
CA ALA A 93 27.29 -12.26 -31.81
C ALA A 93 26.33 -12.64 -30.67
N THR A 94 25.14 -13.14 -31.01
CA THR A 94 24.16 -13.63 -30.03
C THR A 94 24.74 -14.76 -29.17
N LEU A 95 25.46 -15.73 -29.73
CA LEU A 95 26.10 -16.80 -28.95
C LEU A 95 27.19 -16.29 -28.00
N GLU A 96 27.97 -15.31 -28.44
CA GLU A 96 29.02 -14.69 -27.63
C GLU A 96 28.40 -13.94 -26.43
N ILE A 97 27.38 -13.13 -26.69
CA ILE A 97 26.62 -12.40 -25.66
C ILE A 97 25.97 -13.38 -24.67
N LEU A 98 25.34 -14.46 -25.15
CA LEU A 98 24.73 -15.47 -24.27
C LEU A 98 25.76 -16.18 -23.38
N SER A 99 26.98 -16.36 -23.87
CA SER A 99 28.07 -16.94 -23.08
C SER A 99 28.51 -15.98 -21.97
N GLN A 100 28.71 -14.71 -22.30
CA GLN A 100 29.05 -13.65 -21.33
C GLN A 100 27.92 -13.44 -20.29
N LEU A 101 26.67 -13.48 -20.74
CA LEU A 101 25.48 -13.40 -19.88
C LEU A 101 25.45 -14.57 -18.89
N LYS A 102 25.65 -15.80 -19.36
CA LYS A 102 25.70 -17.00 -18.51
C LYS A 102 26.78 -16.91 -17.45
N ASP A 103 27.98 -16.48 -17.82
CA ASP A 103 29.09 -16.36 -16.87
C ASP A 103 28.86 -15.23 -15.86
N THR A 104 28.23 -14.13 -16.28
CA THR A 104 27.83 -13.05 -15.38
C THR A 104 26.79 -13.52 -14.36
N VAL A 105 25.72 -14.20 -14.81
CA VAL A 105 24.69 -14.74 -13.92
C VAL A 105 25.28 -15.74 -12.92
N LYS A 106 26.17 -16.64 -13.38
CA LYS A 106 26.88 -17.57 -12.49
C LYS A 106 27.66 -16.84 -11.40
N ARG A 107 28.42 -15.80 -11.76
CA ARG A 107 29.21 -14.99 -10.81
C ARG A 107 28.32 -14.25 -9.83
N ILE A 108 27.17 -13.73 -10.27
CA ILE A 108 26.19 -13.11 -9.38
C ILE A 108 25.68 -14.14 -8.39
N LYS A 109 25.19 -15.31 -8.86
CA LYS A 109 24.69 -16.38 -7.98
C LYS A 109 25.75 -16.85 -6.98
N SER A 110 26.99 -17.10 -7.40
CA SER A 110 28.07 -17.54 -6.51
C SER A 110 28.45 -16.47 -5.48
N SER A 111 28.48 -15.20 -5.89
CA SER A 111 28.76 -14.08 -4.99
C SER A 111 27.65 -13.93 -3.96
N SER A 112 26.37 -14.04 -4.36
CA SER A 112 25.23 -13.99 -3.44
C SER A 112 25.28 -15.10 -2.38
N VAL A 113 25.64 -16.33 -2.78
CA VAL A 113 25.83 -17.45 -1.86
C VAL A 113 26.99 -17.18 -0.89
N SER A 114 28.13 -16.75 -1.41
CA SER A 114 29.33 -16.47 -0.60
C SER A 114 29.08 -15.34 0.42
N ILE A 115 28.45 -14.25 -0.04
CA ILE A 115 28.07 -13.12 0.81
C ILE A 115 27.20 -13.58 1.96
N ARG A 116 26.16 -14.37 1.68
CA ARG A 116 25.20 -14.77 2.71
C ARG A 116 25.75 -15.83 3.67
N GLN A 117 26.59 -16.75 3.19
CA GLN A 117 27.23 -17.74 4.05
C GLN A 117 28.21 -17.09 5.03
N ALA A 118 28.98 -16.09 4.59
CA ALA A 118 29.97 -15.44 5.42
C ALA A 118 29.39 -14.29 6.27
N ALA A 119 28.25 -13.70 5.88
CA ALA A 119 27.53 -12.69 6.66
C ALA A 119 26.60 -13.30 7.73
N GLN A 120 26.87 -14.53 8.21
CA GLN A 120 26.16 -15.16 9.34
C GLN A 120 26.53 -14.52 10.68
N VAL A 121 26.34 -13.20 10.79
CA VAL A 121 26.39 -12.47 12.05
C VAL A 121 24.98 -12.48 12.65
N PRO A 122 24.83 -12.66 13.97
CA PRO A 122 23.55 -12.47 14.66
C PRO A 122 22.92 -11.12 14.33
N GLU A 123 21.58 -11.10 14.12
CA GLU A 123 20.83 -9.88 13.73
C GLU A 123 20.99 -8.74 14.75
N ASP A 124 21.29 -9.05 16.00
CA ASP A 124 21.48 -8.15 17.13
C ASP A 124 22.92 -7.64 17.28
N GLN A 125 23.87 -8.09 16.46
CA GLN A 125 25.30 -7.79 16.63
C GLN A 125 25.93 -7.11 15.41
N ASP A 126 25.15 -6.82 14.37
CA ASP A 126 25.66 -6.29 13.10
C ASP A 126 25.68 -4.74 13.02
N HIS A 127 25.51 -4.03 14.14
CA HIS A 127 25.48 -2.56 14.21
C HIS A 127 26.62 -1.86 13.42
N HIS A 128 27.83 -2.42 13.49
CA HIS A 128 29.04 -1.84 12.88
C HIS A 128 29.37 -2.35 11.47
N TYR A 129 28.49 -3.16 10.87
CA TYR A 129 28.77 -3.82 9.59
C TYR A 129 28.36 -2.98 8.36
N ALA A 130 27.86 -1.76 8.57
CA ALA A 130 27.54 -0.78 7.52
C ALA A 130 26.64 -1.35 6.41
N GLY A 131 27.18 -1.60 5.21
CA GLY A 131 26.45 -2.17 4.07
C GLY A 131 26.23 -3.69 4.15
N LEU A 132 26.93 -4.37 5.06
CA LEU A 132 26.83 -5.81 5.30
C LEU A 132 25.78 -6.17 6.37
N LYS A 133 25.06 -5.19 6.91
CA LYS A 133 23.94 -5.45 7.81
C LYS A 133 22.95 -6.39 7.13
N ARG A 134 22.49 -7.40 7.87
CA ARG A 134 21.66 -8.49 7.35
C ARG A 134 20.40 -7.99 6.67
N HIS A 135 19.71 -6.99 7.23
CA HIS A 135 18.50 -6.44 6.63
C HIS A 135 18.76 -5.76 5.27
N LYS A 136 19.91 -5.11 5.07
CA LYS A 136 20.30 -4.51 3.78
C LYS A 136 20.64 -5.59 2.75
N LEU A 137 21.40 -6.59 3.18
CA LEU A 137 21.72 -7.75 2.35
C LEU A 137 20.45 -8.50 1.93
N ASP A 138 19.52 -8.77 2.85
CA ASP A 138 18.25 -9.43 2.54
C ASP A 138 17.43 -8.62 1.53
N ALA A 139 17.31 -7.30 1.73
CA ALA A 139 16.59 -6.43 0.80
C ALA A 139 17.17 -6.46 -0.62
N ILE A 140 18.50 -6.46 -0.77
CA ILE A 140 19.17 -6.51 -2.09
C ILE A 140 19.06 -7.92 -2.69
N MET A 141 19.32 -8.96 -1.90
CA MET A 141 19.35 -10.35 -2.37
C MET A 141 17.97 -10.83 -2.81
N VAL A 142 16.90 -10.41 -2.14
CA VAL A 142 15.52 -10.70 -2.59
C VAL A 142 15.28 -10.12 -3.98
N LYS A 143 15.68 -8.87 -4.23
CA LYS A 143 15.52 -8.22 -5.55
C LYS A 143 16.36 -8.89 -6.63
N ILE A 144 17.61 -9.25 -6.33
CA ILE A 144 18.49 -9.97 -7.25
C ILE A 144 17.89 -11.33 -7.61
N ASN A 145 17.49 -12.11 -6.60
CA ASN A 145 16.89 -13.43 -6.81
C ASN A 145 15.61 -13.33 -7.65
N TYR A 146 14.74 -12.36 -7.33
CA TYR A 146 13.53 -12.11 -8.10
C TYR A 146 13.83 -11.76 -9.56
N THR A 147 14.75 -10.83 -9.79
CA THR A 147 15.11 -10.37 -11.15
C THR A 147 15.72 -11.49 -11.98
N LEU A 148 16.62 -12.29 -11.39
CA LEU A 148 17.23 -13.43 -12.09
C LEU A 148 16.22 -14.54 -12.37
N ARG A 149 15.39 -14.89 -11.38
CA ARG A 149 14.49 -16.04 -11.48
C ARG A 149 13.27 -15.77 -12.35
N TYR A 150 12.68 -14.59 -12.24
CA TYR A 150 11.41 -14.29 -12.90
C TYR A 150 11.64 -13.40 -14.11
N SER A 151 12.11 -12.18 -13.91
CA SER A 151 12.15 -11.18 -14.98
C SER A 151 13.12 -11.56 -16.10
N LEU A 152 14.33 -12.01 -15.75
CA LEU A 152 15.33 -12.45 -16.74
C LEU A 152 14.88 -13.73 -17.48
N THR A 153 14.28 -14.68 -16.78
CA THR A 153 13.72 -15.91 -17.37
C THR A 153 12.66 -15.57 -18.43
N VAL A 154 11.73 -14.65 -18.12
CA VAL A 154 10.71 -14.18 -19.06
C VAL A 154 11.35 -13.57 -20.31
N VAL A 155 12.32 -12.67 -20.16
CA VAL A 155 13.01 -12.04 -21.29
C VAL A 155 13.76 -13.05 -22.16
N LEU A 156 14.39 -14.06 -21.55
CA LEU A 156 15.06 -15.13 -22.30
C LEU A 156 14.08 -15.98 -23.11
N TYR A 157 12.87 -16.24 -22.58
CA TYR A 157 11.79 -16.89 -23.33
C TYR A 157 11.26 -16.02 -24.47
N ASP A 158 11.16 -14.71 -24.28
CA ASP A 158 10.73 -13.79 -25.33
C ASP A 158 11.75 -13.71 -26.47
N HIS A 159 13.05 -13.75 -26.15
CA HIS A 159 14.11 -13.90 -27.16
C HIS A 159 14.01 -15.22 -27.91
N LEU A 160 13.70 -16.32 -27.22
CA LEU A 160 13.48 -17.61 -27.86
C LEU A 160 12.26 -17.57 -28.79
N ALA A 161 11.15 -16.98 -28.33
CA ALA A 161 9.92 -16.83 -29.10
C ALA A 161 10.13 -15.95 -30.34
N LEU A 162 11.01 -14.94 -30.26
CA LEU A 162 11.41 -14.13 -31.42
C LEU A 162 12.12 -14.99 -32.46
N LEU A 163 13.06 -15.84 -32.07
CA LEU A 163 13.81 -16.67 -33.02
C LEU A 163 12.98 -17.79 -33.63
N GLU A 164 12.17 -18.48 -32.82
CA GLU A 164 11.39 -19.65 -33.28
C GLU A 164 10.07 -19.24 -33.93
N GLY A 165 9.38 -18.25 -33.36
CA GLY A 165 8.05 -17.85 -33.78
C GLY A 165 8.04 -16.94 -35.01
N TRP A 166 9.14 -16.27 -35.36
CA TRP A 166 9.07 -15.22 -36.38
C TRP A 166 8.83 -15.73 -37.80
N LYS A 167 9.41 -16.86 -38.22
CA LYS A 167 9.34 -17.27 -39.64
C LYS A 167 7.92 -17.61 -40.08
N ASP A 168 7.20 -18.36 -39.26
CA ASP A 168 5.89 -18.94 -39.62
C ASP A 168 4.69 -18.18 -39.04
N SER A 169 4.94 -17.12 -38.25
CA SER A 169 3.86 -16.34 -37.62
C SER A 169 3.20 -15.33 -38.56
N GLU A 170 1.90 -15.14 -38.36
CA GLU A 170 1.13 -14.02 -38.93
C GLU A 170 1.65 -12.66 -38.42
N ARG A 171 1.36 -11.58 -39.17
CA ARG A 171 1.80 -10.21 -38.84
C ARG A 171 1.40 -9.76 -37.43
N GLY A 172 0.19 -10.11 -36.99
CA GLY A 172 -0.30 -9.78 -35.65
C GLY A 172 0.53 -10.45 -34.55
N GLN A 173 0.86 -11.73 -34.72
CA GLN A 173 1.65 -12.49 -33.76
C GLN A 173 3.11 -12.01 -33.71
N LYS A 174 3.73 -11.71 -34.86
CA LYS A 174 5.05 -11.07 -34.95
C LYS A 174 5.14 -9.78 -34.14
N THR A 175 4.12 -8.93 -34.29
CA THR A 175 4.02 -7.66 -33.57
C THR A 175 3.91 -7.89 -32.06
N ARG A 176 3.09 -8.85 -31.63
CA ARG A 176 2.92 -9.20 -30.21
C ARG A 176 4.21 -9.73 -29.57
N ILE A 177 4.89 -10.68 -30.21
CA ILE A 177 6.15 -11.25 -29.71
C ILE A 177 7.18 -10.12 -29.50
N ARG A 178 7.31 -9.24 -30.49
CA ARG A 178 8.24 -8.12 -30.41
C ARG A 178 7.88 -7.11 -29.32
N GLN A 179 6.60 -6.76 -29.19
CA GLN A 179 6.15 -5.86 -28.13
C GLN A 179 6.37 -6.43 -26.74
N SER A 180 6.13 -7.74 -26.56
CA SER A 180 6.43 -8.44 -25.31
C SER A 180 7.92 -8.34 -24.99
N LEU A 181 8.78 -8.72 -25.94
CA LEU A 181 10.22 -8.69 -25.76
C LEU A 181 10.73 -7.30 -25.35
N LEU A 182 10.29 -6.25 -26.04
CA LEU A 182 10.74 -4.88 -25.76
C LEU A 182 10.24 -4.39 -24.40
N ARG A 183 8.98 -4.69 -24.04
CA ARG A 183 8.40 -4.34 -22.74
C ARG A 183 9.12 -5.04 -21.61
N ASP A 184 9.26 -6.36 -21.70
CA ASP A 184 9.79 -7.19 -20.62
C ASP A 184 11.30 -6.94 -20.46
N SER A 185 12.02 -6.66 -21.55
CA SER A 185 13.43 -6.24 -21.48
C SER A 185 13.59 -4.88 -20.83
N ALA A 186 12.75 -3.90 -21.17
CA ALA A 186 12.79 -2.58 -20.52
C ALA A 186 12.54 -2.71 -19.01
N GLU A 187 11.58 -3.54 -18.62
CA GLU A 187 11.28 -3.81 -17.21
C GLU A 187 12.48 -4.44 -16.47
N VAL A 188 13.15 -5.46 -17.04
CA VAL A 188 14.36 -6.04 -16.44
C VAL A 188 15.48 -5.01 -16.30
N LEU A 189 15.72 -4.20 -17.33
CA LEU A 189 16.77 -3.18 -17.30
C LEU A 189 16.51 -2.13 -16.21
N ASP A 190 15.27 -1.67 -16.09
CA ASP A 190 14.84 -0.77 -15.02
C ASP A 190 15.00 -1.42 -13.63
N PHE A 191 14.63 -2.70 -13.46
CA PHE A 191 14.85 -3.41 -12.21
C PHE A 191 16.33 -3.53 -11.85
N LEU A 192 17.21 -3.81 -12.81
CA LEU A 192 18.66 -3.85 -12.56
C LEU A 192 19.17 -2.48 -12.09
N GLN A 193 18.68 -1.38 -12.68
CA GLN A 193 19.04 -0.04 -12.24
C GLN A 193 18.54 0.25 -10.82
N ILE A 194 17.32 -0.17 -10.48
CA ILE A 194 16.76 -0.08 -9.11
C ILE A 194 17.61 -0.88 -8.12
N ILE A 195 18.08 -2.07 -8.49
CA ILE A 195 18.95 -2.89 -7.64
C ILE A 195 20.28 -2.17 -7.40
N ILE A 196 20.95 -1.69 -8.46
CA ILE A 196 22.22 -0.96 -8.35
C ILE A 196 22.06 0.24 -7.42
N HIS A 197 20.97 1.00 -7.55
CA HIS A 197 20.68 2.12 -6.66
C HIS A 197 20.41 1.67 -5.22
N SER A 198 19.80 0.50 -5.02
CA SER A 198 19.49 -0.06 -3.69
C SER A 198 20.73 -0.36 -2.84
N PHE A 199 21.92 -0.52 -3.45
CA PHE A 199 23.18 -0.64 -2.69
C PHE A 199 23.54 0.64 -1.92
N HIS A 200 22.98 1.77 -2.32
CA HIS A 200 23.16 3.07 -1.67
C HIS A 200 21.96 3.48 -0.81
N ALA A 201 20.95 2.60 -0.69
CA ALA A 201 19.76 2.87 0.09
C ALA A 201 20.12 3.11 1.57
N SER A 202 19.71 4.27 2.09
CA SER A 202 19.70 4.51 3.53
C SER A 202 18.63 3.64 4.19
N GLU A 203 18.76 3.40 5.49
CA GLU A 203 17.75 2.66 6.27
C GLU A 203 16.38 3.35 6.20
N LEU A 204 16.37 4.69 6.18
CA LEU A 204 15.17 5.48 5.90
C LEU A 204 14.56 5.15 4.53
N SER A 205 15.35 5.10 3.45
CA SER A 205 14.81 4.80 2.12
C SER A 205 14.23 3.38 2.01
N ILE A 206 14.79 2.42 2.75
CA ILE A 206 14.24 1.05 2.85
C ILE A 206 12.89 1.08 3.56
N LEU A 207 12.77 1.81 4.68
CA LEU A 207 11.51 1.98 5.40
C LEU A 207 10.46 2.71 4.56
N GLN A 208 10.85 3.77 3.86
CA GLN A 208 9.98 4.53 2.97
C GLN A 208 9.43 3.67 1.83
N ALA A 209 10.21 2.72 1.30
CA ALA A 209 9.69 1.78 0.32
C ALA A 209 8.56 0.92 0.89
N THR A 210 8.68 0.46 2.14
CA THR A 210 7.61 -0.29 2.84
C THR A 210 6.39 0.59 3.11
N TRP A 211 6.59 1.80 3.63
CA TRP A 211 5.51 2.74 3.92
C TRP A 211 4.75 3.19 2.67
N LYS A 212 5.44 3.33 1.53
CA LYS A 212 4.81 3.69 0.26
C LYS A 212 3.78 2.66 -0.17
N THR A 213 4.06 1.37 0.00
CA THR A 213 3.08 0.31 -0.26
C THR A 213 1.83 0.44 0.60
N LYS A 214 1.99 0.74 1.89
CA LYS A 214 0.85 0.99 2.79
C LYS A 214 0.08 2.25 2.42
N SER A 215 0.76 3.30 1.98
CA SER A 215 0.13 4.54 1.52
C SER A 215 -0.75 4.32 0.30
N CYS A 216 -0.32 3.53 -0.68
CA CYS A 216 -1.15 3.19 -1.83
C CYS A 216 -2.41 2.42 -1.40
N SER A 217 -2.23 1.37 -0.57
CA SER A 217 -3.35 0.57 -0.08
C SER A 217 -4.36 1.40 0.74
N LEU A 218 -3.87 2.32 1.58
CA LEU A 218 -4.73 3.19 2.38
C LEU A 218 -5.52 4.18 1.52
N GLU A 219 -4.93 4.72 0.46
CA GLU A 219 -5.65 5.63 -0.46
C GLU A 219 -6.80 4.89 -1.18
N GLU A 220 -6.57 3.66 -1.65
CA GLU A 220 -7.61 2.81 -2.24
C GLU A 220 -8.76 2.55 -1.26
N HIS A 221 -8.46 2.27 0.01
CA HIS A 221 -9.49 2.02 1.03
C HIS A 221 -10.23 3.29 1.45
N ILE A 222 -9.58 4.46 1.45
CA ILE A 222 -10.26 5.75 1.71
C ILE A 222 -11.27 6.03 0.61
N GLU A 223 -10.88 5.86 -0.66
CA GLU A 223 -11.78 6.04 -1.81
C GLU A 223 -12.97 5.07 -1.70
N PHE A 224 -12.69 3.79 -1.45
CA PHE A 224 -13.74 2.78 -1.29
C PHE A 224 -14.69 3.09 -0.12
N LEU A 225 -14.17 3.46 1.05
CA LEU A 225 -14.97 3.84 2.21
C LEU A 225 -15.84 5.07 1.91
N THR A 226 -15.32 6.06 1.19
CA THR A 226 -16.07 7.25 0.80
C THR A 226 -17.24 6.89 -0.11
N VAL A 227 -17.01 6.07 -1.14
CA VAL A 227 -18.06 5.59 -2.06
C VAL A 227 -19.14 4.81 -1.30
N GLN A 228 -18.75 3.94 -0.38
CA GLN A 228 -19.71 3.15 0.41
C GLN A 228 -20.56 4.02 1.34
N ILE A 229 -19.95 5.00 2.01
CA ILE A 229 -20.69 5.96 2.83
C ILE A 229 -21.72 6.70 1.97
N ASP A 230 -21.32 7.19 0.80
CA ASP A 230 -22.21 7.94 -0.10
C ASP A 230 -23.33 7.05 -0.67
N SER A 231 -23.06 5.79 -1.01
CA SER A 231 -24.07 4.87 -1.54
C SER A 231 -25.10 4.43 -0.50
N VAL A 232 -24.67 4.14 0.73
CA VAL A 232 -25.60 3.78 1.82
C VAL A 232 -26.44 5.01 2.18
N PHE A 233 -25.85 6.21 2.19
CA PHE A 233 -26.60 7.45 2.41
C PHE A 233 -27.65 7.70 1.32
N ALA A 234 -27.34 7.37 0.06
CA ALA A 234 -28.30 7.46 -1.04
C ALA A 234 -29.46 6.47 -0.89
N GLN A 235 -29.19 5.23 -0.47
CA GLN A 235 -30.22 4.21 -0.22
C GLN A 235 -31.15 4.61 0.93
N SER A 236 -30.60 5.07 2.06
CA SER A 236 -31.41 5.54 3.20
C SER A 236 -32.29 6.76 2.85
N LEU A 237 -31.87 7.61 1.91
CA LEU A 237 -32.67 8.74 1.42
C LEU A 237 -33.78 8.33 0.45
N GLU A 238 -33.61 7.24 -0.30
CA GLU A 238 -34.64 6.68 -1.18
C GLU A 238 -35.71 5.94 -0.36
N GLU A 239 -35.32 5.13 0.62
CA GLU A 239 -36.25 4.43 1.53
C GLU A 239 -37.14 5.40 2.32
N LEU A 240 -36.59 6.54 2.76
CA LEU A 240 -37.38 7.59 3.43
C LEU A 240 -38.39 8.27 2.50
N ARG A 241 -38.15 8.33 1.18
CA ARG A 241 -39.11 8.91 0.21
C ARG A 241 -40.25 7.96 -0.07
N ASP A 242 -39.99 6.67 -0.18
CA ASP A 242 -41.02 5.67 -0.48
C ASP A 242 -42.04 5.54 0.67
N TYR A 243 -41.61 5.71 1.93
CA TYR A 243 -42.51 5.78 3.07
C TYR A 243 -43.38 7.04 3.11
N SER A 244 -42.88 8.18 2.61
CA SER A 244 -43.63 9.45 2.65
C SER A 244 -44.65 9.62 1.52
N THR A 245 -44.62 8.77 0.49
CA THR A 245 -45.60 8.76 -0.62
C THR A 245 -46.71 7.72 -0.47
N GLY A 246 -46.71 6.92 0.61
CA GLY A 246 -47.66 5.84 0.82
C GLY A 246 -49.02 6.22 1.40
N ASP A 247 -49.20 7.44 1.92
CA ASP A 247 -50.40 7.81 2.68
C ASP A 247 -50.97 9.18 2.27
N ASP A 248 -51.36 9.31 1.01
CA ASP A 248 -52.32 10.36 0.63
C ASP A 248 -53.17 9.93 -0.58
N ARG A 249 -54.25 9.19 -0.29
CA ARG A 249 -55.58 9.35 -0.94
C ARG A 249 -56.60 8.34 -0.39
N SER A 250 -57.35 8.79 0.61
CA SER A 250 -58.71 8.30 0.87
C SER A 250 -59.73 9.09 0.04
N GLU A 251 -60.64 8.33 -0.58
CA GLU A 251 -62.03 8.64 -0.93
C GLU A 251 -62.39 9.85 -1.83
N ARG A 252 -62.85 9.53 -3.05
CA ARG A 252 -64.15 10.04 -3.52
C ARG A 252 -64.81 9.07 -4.50
N SER A 253 -66.07 8.77 -4.19
CA SER A 253 -66.96 7.85 -4.90
C SER A 253 -67.36 8.34 -6.29
N ASP A 254 -67.70 7.35 -7.13
CA ASP A 254 -68.73 7.31 -8.17
C ASP A 254 -69.31 8.64 -8.68
N GLU A 255 -69.14 8.90 -9.99
CA GLU A 255 -70.24 9.18 -10.93
C GLU A 255 -69.73 9.34 -12.38
N GLY A 256 -70.22 8.49 -13.29
CA GLY A 256 -70.71 8.92 -14.61
C GLY A 256 -69.74 9.24 -15.77
N HIS A 257 -69.86 8.42 -16.83
CA HIS A 257 -70.01 8.83 -18.24
C HIS A 257 -68.78 9.14 -19.16
N THR A 258 -68.54 8.17 -20.06
CA THR A 258 -68.43 8.26 -21.55
C THR A 258 -67.36 9.09 -22.29
N TYR A 259 -66.60 8.34 -23.12
CA TYR A 259 -66.21 8.55 -24.54
C TYR A 259 -65.16 9.60 -25.00
N TYR A 260 -64.33 9.11 -25.94
CA TYR A 260 -63.48 9.73 -26.99
C TYR A 260 -62.04 10.20 -26.68
N ARG A 261 -61.08 9.39 -27.17
CA ARG A 261 -60.16 9.66 -28.31
C ARG A 261 -59.53 11.07 -28.42
N ALA A 262 -58.20 11.15 -28.39
CA ALA A 262 -57.35 11.41 -29.57
C ALA A 262 -55.88 11.61 -29.18
N GLU A 263 -55.02 11.05 -30.03
CA GLU A 263 -53.58 11.26 -30.15
C GLU A 263 -53.24 12.75 -30.38
N ILE A 264 -51.99 13.16 -30.08
CA ILE A 264 -51.05 13.82 -31.01
C ILE A 264 -49.72 14.11 -30.28
N HIS A 265 -48.62 13.74 -30.95
CA HIS A 265 -47.21 13.99 -30.61
C HIS A 265 -46.78 15.47 -30.85
N PRO A 266 -45.48 15.80 -31.02
CA PRO A 266 -44.60 16.42 -30.04
C PRO A 266 -44.07 17.78 -30.57
N SER A 267 -43.01 18.34 -29.94
CA SER A 267 -42.13 19.45 -30.38
C SER A 267 -42.04 20.52 -29.28
N GLY A 268 -40.89 21.11 -28.95
CA GLY A 268 -39.55 21.03 -29.53
C GLY A 268 -38.57 21.88 -28.71
N ASP A 269 -37.29 21.60 -28.94
CA ASP A 269 -36.09 22.45 -28.96
C ASP A 269 -36.06 23.77 -28.17
N ALA A 270 -35.00 23.93 -27.35
CA ALA A 270 -34.04 25.03 -27.47
C ALA A 270 -32.83 24.83 -26.51
N ASP A 271 -31.74 24.36 -27.10
CA ASP A 271 -30.39 24.98 -27.16
C ASP A 271 -29.76 25.85 -26.04
N HIS A 272 -28.43 25.65 -25.94
CA HIS A 272 -27.34 26.54 -25.48
C HIS A 272 -27.14 26.78 -23.97
N ASP A 273 -25.94 27.02 -23.43
CA ASP A 273 -24.53 26.74 -23.75
C ASP A 273 -23.71 27.26 -22.53
N HIS A 274 -22.44 26.87 -22.42
CA HIS A 274 -21.38 27.42 -21.54
C HIS A 274 -21.45 27.20 -20.01
N GLN A 275 -20.38 27.28 -19.21
CA GLN A 275 -18.91 27.12 -19.29
C GLN A 275 -18.40 27.59 -17.91
N GLN A 276 -17.55 26.80 -17.24
CA GLN A 276 -16.49 27.16 -16.27
C GLN A 276 -16.69 28.30 -15.24
N HIS A 277 -16.44 28.05 -13.94
CA HIS A 277 -15.29 28.61 -13.19
C HIS A 277 -15.29 28.30 -11.68
N SER A 278 -14.07 28.13 -11.18
CA SER A 278 -13.58 28.05 -9.79
C SER A 278 -14.18 29.01 -8.76
N ALA A 279 -14.21 28.58 -7.49
CA ALA A 279 -13.52 29.27 -6.38
C ALA A 279 -13.49 28.42 -5.09
N ASN A 280 -12.27 28.17 -4.60
CA ASN A 280 -11.95 27.76 -3.23
C ASN A 280 -12.32 28.88 -2.24
N ILE A 281 -13.04 28.58 -1.15
CA ILE A 281 -12.92 29.32 0.13
C ILE A 281 -13.14 28.33 1.29
N LEU A 282 -12.07 28.07 2.04
CA LEU A 282 -12.07 27.53 3.40
C LEU A 282 -12.17 28.69 4.38
N PRO A 283 -12.80 28.53 5.55
CA PRO A 283 -12.47 29.34 6.72
C PRO A 283 -11.77 28.50 7.79
N SER A 284 -10.56 28.94 8.12
CA SER A 284 -9.88 28.66 9.38
C SER A 284 -10.59 29.36 10.54
N ALA A 285 -10.59 28.76 11.73
CA ALA A 285 -10.87 29.48 12.97
C ALA A 285 -9.96 28.98 14.09
N SER A 286 -9.22 29.91 14.69
CA SER A 286 -8.56 29.77 15.98
C SER A 286 -8.55 31.13 16.69
N SER A 287 -8.64 31.05 18.02
CA SER A 287 -8.64 32.13 19.04
C SER A 287 -9.97 32.90 19.15
N VAL A 288 -10.52 33.22 20.34
CA VAL A 288 -9.89 33.81 21.54
C VAL A 288 -10.71 33.47 22.82
N ILE A 289 -10.00 33.38 23.95
CA ILE A 289 -10.47 33.29 25.34
C ILE A 289 -10.90 34.68 25.84
N ASP A 290 -12.05 34.86 26.52
CA ASP A 290 -12.08 35.42 27.89
C ASP A 290 -13.47 35.48 28.56
N GLN A 291 -13.36 35.54 29.89
CA GLN A 291 -14.35 35.42 30.98
C GLN A 291 -15.43 36.53 31.03
N GLN A 292 -16.59 36.21 31.63
CA GLN A 292 -17.17 37.03 32.71
C GLN A 292 -18.27 36.31 33.51
N HIS A 293 -18.29 36.62 34.80
CA HIS A 293 -19.09 36.13 35.91
C HIS A 293 -20.35 37.01 36.15
N GLN A 294 -21.20 36.54 37.07
CA GLN A 294 -22.34 37.21 37.77
C GLN A 294 -23.73 37.04 37.13
N GLN A 295 -24.85 36.93 37.86
CA GLN A 295 -25.24 36.58 39.24
C GLN A 295 -26.78 36.74 39.28
N SER A 296 -27.44 36.10 40.26
CA SER A 296 -28.82 36.37 40.76
C SER A 296 -30.00 35.79 39.99
N ASP A 297 -31.13 35.45 40.62
CA ASP A 297 -31.53 35.01 41.97
C ASP A 297 -33.02 34.63 41.82
N ASP A 298 -33.45 33.65 42.61
CA ASP A 298 -34.80 33.34 43.11
C ASP A 298 -36.04 34.04 42.52
N VAL A 299 -37.07 33.27 42.15
CA VAL A 299 -38.45 33.37 42.69
C VAL A 299 -39.20 32.04 42.50
N LEU A 300 -39.57 31.42 43.62
CA LEU A 300 -40.65 30.43 43.77
C LEU A 300 -41.98 31.17 44.00
N PRO A 301 -43.15 30.57 43.71
CA PRO A 301 -44.02 30.31 44.87
C PRO A 301 -44.86 29.01 44.80
N SER A 302 -44.86 28.36 45.96
CA SER A 302 -45.96 27.74 46.72
C SER A 302 -46.95 26.75 46.09
N ALA A 303 -47.00 25.61 46.78
CA ALA A 303 -47.99 24.55 46.75
C ALA A 303 -49.28 24.85 47.55
N THR A 304 -50.37 24.13 47.24
CA THR A 304 -51.25 23.32 48.14
C THR A 304 -52.55 22.93 47.38
N PRO A 305 -53.37 21.94 47.82
CA PRO A 305 -53.11 20.50 47.70
C PRO A 305 -54.30 19.67 47.13
N ILE A 306 -53.97 18.47 46.65
CA ILE A 306 -54.70 17.17 46.75
C ILE A 306 -56.23 17.17 46.58
N VAL A 307 -56.71 16.57 45.49
CA VAL A 307 -57.91 15.72 45.47
C VAL A 307 -57.57 14.42 44.75
N ASP A 308 -57.75 13.31 45.46
CA ASP A 308 -57.57 11.94 45.01
C ASP A 308 -58.51 11.57 43.85
N HIS A 309 -57.95 11.07 42.75
CA HIS A 309 -58.56 10.03 41.90
C HIS A 309 -57.46 9.33 41.08
N GLU A 310 -57.23 8.06 41.38
CA GLU A 310 -56.45 7.09 40.60
C GLU A 310 -57.44 6.04 40.03
N PRO A 311 -57.12 5.29 38.97
CA PRO A 311 -56.55 5.67 37.67
C PRO A 311 -57.46 5.22 36.50
N GLU A 312 -57.51 5.98 35.41
CA GLU A 312 -57.85 5.42 34.10
C GLU A 312 -56.56 5.34 33.27
N ILE A 313 -56.04 4.12 33.17
CA ILE A 313 -54.96 3.73 32.28
C ILE A 313 -55.52 3.83 30.86
N LEU A 314 -55.23 4.94 30.16
CA LEU A 314 -55.25 4.99 28.72
C LEU A 314 -53.83 4.71 28.23
N THR A 315 -53.56 3.43 27.99
CA THR A 315 -52.46 2.97 27.13
C THR A 315 -52.71 3.49 25.73
N HIS A 316 -52.27 4.71 25.45
CA HIS A 316 -51.86 5.06 24.10
C HIS A 316 -50.46 4.47 23.90
N GLU A 317 -50.39 3.21 23.49
CA GLU A 317 -49.25 2.71 22.74
C GLU A 317 -49.12 3.63 21.52
N ALA A 318 -48.12 4.51 21.54
CA ALA A 318 -47.63 5.11 20.32
C ALA A 318 -47.23 3.96 19.38
N PRO A 319 -47.54 4.03 18.07
CA PRO A 319 -47.11 2.99 17.14
C PRO A 319 -45.58 2.91 17.26
N GLY A 320 -45.07 1.72 17.54
CA GLY A 320 -43.64 1.50 17.70
C GLY A 320 -42.93 1.99 16.45
N GLU A 321 -42.14 3.06 16.58
CA GLU A 321 -41.21 3.47 15.54
C GLU A 321 -40.24 2.30 15.35
N GLU A 322 -40.38 1.61 14.23
CA GLU A 322 -39.45 0.56 13.80
C GLU A 322 -38.07 1.20 13.66
N ILE A 323 -37.13 0.80 14.52
CA ILE A 323 -35.80 1.43 14.56
C ILE A 323 -35.04 1.01 13.29
N CYS A 324 -34.83 1.98 12.40
CA CYS A 324 -33.94 1.82 11.25
C CYS A 324 -32.47 1.92 11.71
N ILE A 325 -31.67 0.86 11.48
CA ILE A 325 -30.27 0.76 11.95
C ILE A 325 -29.27 1.41 10.99
N GLU A 326 -29.69 1.58 9.73
CA GLU A 326 -28.89 2.07 8.61
C GLU A 326 -28.23 3.43 8.88
N PRO A 327 -28.92 4.46 9.44
CA PRO A 327 -28.29 5.75 9.76
C PRO A 327 -27.16 5.61 10.79
N TYR A 328 -27.29 4.68 11.73
CA TYR A 328 -26.28 4.42 12.76
C TYR A 328 -25.07 3.69 12.18
N LEU A 329 -25.28 2.76 11.23
CA LEU A 329 -24.20 2.13 10.48
C LEU A 329 -23.41 3.14 9.64
N VAL A 330 -24.10 4.07 8.96
CA VAL A 330 -23.42 5.13 8.21
C VAL A 330 -22.64 6.04 9.13
N LYS A 331 -23.22 6.45 10.25
CA LYS A 331 -22.54 7.31 11.23
C LYS A 331 -21.30 6.63 11.81
N LEU A 332 -21.38 5.32 12.08
CA LEU A 332 -20.23 4.52 12.51
C LEU A 332 -19.14 4.49 11.42
N ALA A 333 -19.49 4.23 10.17
CA ALA A 333 -18.57 4.28 9.03
C ALA A 333 -17.94 5.67 8.83
N GLN A 334 -18.71 6.75 8.99
CA GLN A 334 -18.19 8.12 8.91
C GLN A 334 -17.22 8.44 10.05
N SER A 335 -17.48 7.92 11.25
CA SER A 335 -16.68 8.20 12.45
C SER A 335 -15.27 7.59 12.43
N VAL A 336 -15.01 6.56 11.60
CA VAL A 336 -13.64 6.04 11.39
C VAL A 336 -12.80 6.96 10.49
N MET A 337 -13.43 7.75 9.62
CA MET A 337 -12.75 8.53 8.58
C MET A 337 -11.66 9.48 9.11
N PRO A 338 -11.85 10.21 10.23
CA PRO A 338 -10.79 11.02 10.82
C PRO A 338 -9.55 10.20 11.20
N LEU A 339 -9.73 9.02 11.78
CA LEU A 339 -8.63 8.13 12.18
C LEU A 339 -7.84 7.65 10.95
N VAL A 340 -8.55 7.24 9.89
CA VAL A 340 -7.94 6.81 8.62
C VAL A 340 -7.14 7.95 7.96
N LYS A 341 -7.73 9.16 7.92
CA LYS A 341 -7.05 10.35 7.38
C LYS A 341 -5.80 10.73 8.17
N LEU A 342 -5.80 10.54 9.49
CA LEU A 342 -4.63 10.77 10.34
C LEU A 342 -3.55 9.70 10.11
N GLY A 343 -3.92 8.43 9.91
CA GLY A 343 -3.00 7.39 9.46
C GLY A 343 -2.32 7.73 8.13
N ARG A 344 -3.10 8.25 7.17
CA ARG A 344 -2.55 8.76 5.89
C ARG A 344 -1.61 9.95 6.11
N LEU A 345 -1.97 10.87 6.99
CA LEU A 345 -1.12 12.01 7.33
C LEU A 345 0.21 11.56 7.96
N LEU A 346 0.20 10.53 8.81
CA LEU A 346 1.42 9.93 9.35
C LEU A 346 2.31 9.41 8.23
N LEU A 347 1.76 8.62 7.29
CA LEU A 347 2.50 8.10 6.13
C LEU A 347 3.10 9.23 5.29
N ASN A 348 2.34 10.27 4.99
CA ASN A 348 2.82 11.41 4.23
C ASN A 348 3.99 12.13 4.91
N ARG A 349 3.94 12.26 6.24
CA ARG A 349 5.06 12.81 7.04
C ARG A 349 6.28 11.89 7.00
N LEU A 350 6.11 10.58 7.12
CA LEU A 350 7.19 9.60 7.07
C LEU A 350 7.82 9.46 5.66
N LEU A 351 7.01 9.63 4.61
CA LEU A 351 7.44 9.60 3.21
C LEU A 351 8.04 10.93 2.74
N LEU A 352 7.95 11.99 3.53
CA LEU A 352 8.51 13.31 3.22
C LEU A 352 7.94 13.93 1.92
N VAL A 353 6.66 13.68 1.64
CA VAL A 353 5.94 14.10 0.43
C VAL A 353 5.53 15.59 0.52
N PRO A 354 5.60 16.35 -0.58
CA PRO A 354 6.56 17.43 -0.76
C PRO A 354 6.24 18.67 0.09
N SER A 355 6.86 18.79 1.25
CA SER A 355 7.06 20.10 1.91
C SER A 355 8.52 20.19 2.34
N SER A 356 9.31 20.82 1.45
CA SER A 356 10.64 21.40 1.65
C SER A 356 11.53 20.83 2.76
N ARG A 357 12.59 20.10 2.35
CA ARG A 357 13.68 19.51 3.16
C ARG A 357 13.19 18.49 4.19
N ALA A 358 13.68 17.26 4.05
CA ALA A 358 13.59 16.24 5.09
C ALA A 358 14.03 16.88 6.42
N PRO A 359 13.14 17.09 7.40
CA PRO A 359 13.49 17.67 8.70
C PRO A 359 14.32 16.71 9.54
N PHE A 360 14.19 15.41 9.24
CA PHE A 360 14.81 14.31 9.95
C PHE A 360 15.34 13.25 8.97
N THR A 361 16.26 12.44 9.47
CA THR A 361 16.55 11.12 8.94
C THR A 361 16.42 10.09 10.06
N ILE A 362 16.69 8.82 9.77
CA ILE A 362 16.70 7.75 10.76
C ILE A 362 18.15 7.42 11.09
N ASP A 363 18.43 7.24 12.38
CA ASP A 363 19.75 6.83 12.87
C ASP A 363 20.19 5.53 12.20
N ASP A 364 21.31 5.56 11.49
CA ASP A 364 21.84 4.45 10.72
C ASP A 364 22.71 3.49 11.57
N ARG A 365 22.67 3.63 12.89
CA ARG A 365 23.42 2.78 13.85
C ARG A 365 22.65 1.54 14.31
N MET A 366 21.41 1.37 13.88
CA MET A 366 20.57 0.24 14.28
C MET A 366 21.19 -1.09 13.83
N SER A 367 21.11 -2.12 14.68
CA SER A 367 21.29 -3.50 14.21
C SER A 367 20.13 -3.92 13.30
N SER A 368 20.29 -5.03 12.60
CA SER A 368 19.22 -5.63 11.80
C SER A 368 18.01 -6.03 12.65
N ALA A 369 18.22 -6.48 13.88
CA ALA A 369 17.13 -6.80 14.81
C ALA A 369 16.33 -5.53 15.17
N GLU A 370 17.03 -4.45 15.49
CA GLU A 370 16.40 -3.16 15.80
C GLU A 370 15.70 -2.54 14.59
N PHE A 371 16.31 -2.60 13.40
CA PHE A 371 15.72 -2.13 12.15
C PHE A 371 14.45 -2.93 11.82
N LYS A 372 14.50 -4.26 11.95
CA LYS A 372 13.36 -5.14 11.73
C LYS A 372 12.25 -4.89 12.73
N SER A 373 12.58 -4.65 14.00
CA SER A 373 11.61 -4.24 15.02
C SER A 373 10.92 -2.93 14.63
N LEU A 374 11.70 -1.88 14.30
CA LEU A 374 11.18 -0.59 13.84
C LEU A 374 10.25 -0.76 12.63
N ARG A 375 10.73 -1.44 11.59
CA ARG A 375 9.94 -1.72 10.38
C ARG A 375 8.63 -2.43 10.73
N ASN A 376 8.69 -3.51 11.51
CA ASN A 376 7.53 -4.31 11.84
C ASN A 376 6.50 -3.52 12.67
N GLN A 377 6.93 -2.75 13.68
CA GLN A 377 6.00 -1.94 14.48
C GLN A 377 5.32 -0.85 13.65
N THR A 378 6.07 -0.21 12.74
CA THR A 378 5.45 0.74 11.80
C THR A 378 4.48 0.05 10.84
N ASP A 379 4.78 -1.18 10.40
CA ASP A 379 3.92 -1.97 9.51
C ASP A 379 2.64 -2.46 10.19
N TYR A 380 2.73 -2.87 11.46
CA TYR A 380 1.59 -3.35 12.25
C TYR A 380 0.51 -2.29 12.39
N PHE A 381 0.88 -1.05 12.73
CA PHE A 381 -0.10 0.04 12.83
C PHE A 381 -0.93 0.20 11.56
N PHE A 382 -0.28 0.29 10.40
CA PHE A 382 -1.01 0.47 9.13
C PHE A 382 -1.80 -0.77 8.73
N THR A 383 -1.33 -1.96 9.09
CA THR A 383 -2.04 -3.21 8.85
C THR A 383 -3.31 -3.32 9.70
N ASP A 384 -3.23 -2.98 10.99
CA ASP A 384 -4.37 -2.99 11.90
C ASP A 384 -5.38 -1.90 11.51
N LEU A 385 -4.91 -0.72 11.08
CA LEU A 385 -5.78 0.33 10.55
C LEU A 385 -6.54 -0.11 9.28
N LEU A 386 -5.88 -0.80 8.34
CA LEU A 386 -6.54 -1.34 7.15
C LEU A 386 -7.52 -2.47 7.51
N SER A 387 -7.15 -3.33 8.47
CA SER A 387 -8.04 -4.38 8.99
C SER A 387 -9.28 -3.78 9.63
N LEU A 388 -9.15 -2.69 10.40
CA LEU A 388 -10.28 -1.98 10.99
C LEU A 388 -11.26 -1.49 9.92
N ILE A 389 -10.77 -0.86 8.85
CA ILE A 389 -11.61 -0.40 7.73
C ILE A 389 -12.34 -1.59 7.10
N ARG A 390 -11.62 -2.68 6.82
CA ARG A 390 -12.19 -3.88 6.19
C ARG A 390 -13.28 -4.52 7.05
N ILE A 391 -13.01 -4.75 8.33
CA ILE A 391 -13.95 -5.38 9.27
C ILE A 391 -15.18 -4.48 9.46
N LEU A 392 -14.99 -3.16 9.58
CA LEU A 392 -16.08 -2.21 9.67
C LEU A 392 -16.97 -2.24 8.43
N LEU A 393 -16.40 -2.28 7.23
CA LEU A 393 -17.17 -2.36 5.98
C LEU A 393 -17.92 -3.70 5.86
N GLU A 394 -17.28 -4.81 6.24
CA GLU A 394 -17.93 -6.12 6.28
C GLU A 394 -19.10 -6.16 7.27
N PHE A 395 -18.97 -5.45 8.39
CA PHE A 395 -20.02 -5.28 9.39
C PHE A 395 -21.16 -4.40 8.88
N CYS A 396 -20.85 -3.22 8.32
CA CYS A 396 -21.84 -2.29 7.76
C CYS A 396 -22.62 -2.88 6.58
N ALA A 397 -22.01 -3.77 5.81
CA ALA A 397 -22.68 -4.48 4.72
C ALA A 397 -23.64 -5.59 5.19
N GLN A 398 -23.74 -5.84 6.50
CA GLN A 398 -24.63 -6.83 7.12
C GLN A 398 -24.52 -8.26 6.54
N ASN A 399 -23.37 -8.61 5.96
CA ASN A 399 -23.16 -9.88 5.26
C ASN A 399 -22.84 -11.06 6.20
N GLY A 400 -22.87 -10.83 7.53
CA GLY A 400 -22.56 -11.83 8.56
C GLY A 400 -21.09 -12.28 8.63
N ARG A 401 -20.18 -11.59 7.92
CA ARG A 401 -18.75 -11.94 7.86
C ARG A 401 -17.91 -11.30 8.97
N ALA A 402 -18.43 -10.25 9.59
CA ALA A 402 -17.80 -9.53 10.68
C ALA A 402 -18.83 -9.20 11.75
N THR A 403 -18.39 -9.16 12.99
CA THR A 403 -19.18 -8.84 14.17
C THR A 403 -18.80 -7.47 14.72
N PHE A 404 -19.71 -6.87 15.49
CA PHE A 404 -19.44 -5.59 16.15
C PHE A 404 -18.28 -5.68 17.15
N ASP A 405 -18.15 -6.82 17.86
CA ASP A 405 -17.04 -7.06 18.78
C ASP A 405 -15.69 -7.09 18.06
N GLU A 406 -15.62 -7.68 16.86
CA GLU A 406 -14.40 -7.67 16.03
C GLU A 406 -14.00 -6.25 15.61
N VAL A 407 -14.95 -5.35 15.32
CA VAL A 407 -14.66 -3.93 15.04
C VAL A 407 -14.03 -3.26 16.25
N ARG A 408 -14.56 -3.52 17.46
CA ARG A 408 -14.04 -2.97 18.72
C ARG A 408 -12.64 -3.47 19.03
N ASP A 409 -12.44 -4.78 18.92
CA ASP A 409 -11.16 -5.42 19.20
C ASP A 409 -10.08 -4.96 18.21
N GLU A 410 -10.43 -4.75 16.94
CA GLU A 410 -9.50 -4.23 15.94
C GLU A 410 -9.13 -2.76 16.17
N LEU A 411 -10.09 -1.92 16.61
CA LEU A 411 -9.80 -0.53 16.99
C LEU A 411 -8.76 -0.47 18.12
N GLU A 412 -8.95 -1.25 19.19
CA GLU A 412 -7.99 -1.28 20.30
C GLU A 412 -6.62 -1.80 19.84
N ARG A 413 -6.60 -2.81 18.98
CA ARG A 413 -5.35 -3.33 18.40
C ARG A 413 -4.63 -2.26 17.59
N ALA A 414 -5.35 -1.54 16.73
CA ALA A 414 -4.78 -0.46 15.92
C ALA A 414 -4.19 0.66 16.78
N LEU A 415 -4.81 0.99 17.91
CA LEU A 415 -4.30 2.01 18.84
C LEU A 415 -3.07 1.54 19.61
N ILE A 416 -3.05 0.28 20.07
CA ILE A 416 -1.86 -0.31 20.70
C ILE A 416 -0.69 -0.31 19.71
N SER A 417 -0.95 -0.68 18.46
CA SER A 417 0.07 -0.67 17.41
C SER A 417 0.50 0.75 17.02
N PHE A 418 -0.40 1.73 17.07
CA PHE A 418 -0.07 3.15 16.89
C PHE A 418 0.91 3.63 17.97
N ASP A 419 0.59 3.40 19.24
CA ASP A 419 1.43 3.84 20.36
C ASP A 419 2.82 3.20 20.28
N ARG A 420 2.88 1.89 19.99
CA ARG A 420 4.14 1.18 19.75
C ARG A 420 4.93 1.75 18.58
N CYS A 421 4.26 2.07 17.48
CA CYS A 421 4.87 2.72 16.31
C CYS A 421 5.52 4.06 16.70
N MET A 422 4.79 4.90 17.44
CA MET A 422 5.30 6.20 17.87
C MET A 422 6.46 6.08 18.87
N ASP A 423 6.39 5.11 19.80
CA ASP A 423 7.44 4.84 20.77
C ASP A 423 8.74 4.35 20.13
N VAL A 424 8.68 3.51 19.09
CA VAL A 424 9.89 3.07 18.37
C VAL A 424 10.45 4.13 17.44
N LEU A 425 9.60 5.02 16.91
CA LEU A 425 10.04 6.13 16.06
C LEU A 425 10.74 7.23 16.87
N ARG A 426 10.21 7.56 18.05
CA ARG A 426 10.69 8.67 18.90
C ARG A 426 12.22 8.71 19.10
N PRO A 427 12.90 7.63 19.54
CA PRO A 427 14.34 7.66 19.76
C PRO A 427 15.17 7.56 18.48
N ARG A 428 14.56 7.26 17.32
CA ARG A 428 15.27 6.94 16.06
C ARG A 428 15.26 8.09 15.06
N LEU A 429 14.45 9.11 15.28
CA LEU A 429 14.38 10.30 14.43
C LEU A 429 15.47 11.29 14.82
N ILE A 430 16.36 11.58 13.87
CA ILE A 430 17.48 12.51 14.07
C ILE A 430 17.38 13.69 13.10
N PRO A 431 17.82 14.91 13.47
CA PRO A 431 17.83 16.05 12.57
C PRO A 431 18.58 15.76 11.26
N TYR A 432 17.99 16.15 10.13
CA TYR A 432 18.73 16.13 8.86
C TYR A 432 19.76 17.26 8.84
N SER A 433 21.05 16.92 8.77
CA SER A 433 22.12 17.91 8.57
C SER A 433 23.07 17.44 7.46
N PRO A 434 23.19 18.22 6.36
CA PRO A 434 24.14 17.93 5.26
C PRO A 434 25.62 17.89 5.68
N SER A 435 25.94 18.26 6.93
CA SER A 435 27.30 18.54 7.40
C SER A 435 27.94 17.42 8.22
N TYR A 436 27.23 16.31 8.49
CA TYR A 436 27.69 15.25 9.41
C TYR A 436 28.44 14.07 8.78
N HIS A 437 28.76 14.10 7.48
CA HIS A 437 29.54 13.02 6.86
C HIS A 437 31.01 12.92 7.35
N SER A 438 31.42 13.65 8.39
CA SER A 438 32.82 13.63 8.86
C SER A 438 33.02 13.68 10.38
N GLN A 439 31.98 13.70 11.22
CA GLN A 439 32.17 13.74 12.67
C GLN A 439 31.19 12.82 13.41
N LEU A 440 31.75 11.91 14.23
CA LEU A 440 31.03 11.24 15.31
C LEU A 440 30.47 12.32 16.24
N VAL A 441 29.23 12.73 16.03
CA VAL A 441 28.49 13.55 16.98
C VAL A 441 27.26 12.76 17.38
N THR A 442 27.26 12.32 18.64
CA THR A 442 26.04 12.04 19.39
C THR A 442 25.20 13.31 19.39
N THR A 443 24.18 13.38 18.53
CA THR A 443 23.18 14.45 18.60
C THR A 443 22.61 14.48 20.02
N PRO A 444 22.51 15.64 20.67
CA PRO A 444 21.93 15.70 22.01
C PRO A 444 20.50 15.16 21.98
N LEU A 445 20.15 14.26 22.90
CA LEU A 445 18.76 13.77 23.12
C LEU A 445 17.69 14.89 23.06
N PRO A 446 17.94 16.11 23.59
CA PRO A 446 17.01 17.25 23.46
C PRO A 446 16.62 17.64 22.03
N GLU A 447 17.50 17.46 21.04
CA GLU A 447 17.21 17.83 19.64
C GLU A 447 16.31 16.80 18.96
N CYS A 448 16.51 15.51 19.25
CA CYS A 448 15.64 14.43 18.75
C CYS A 448 14.23 14.55 19.34
N GLU A 449 14.13 14.80 20.65
CA GLU A 449 12.83 15.02 21.31
C GLU A 449 12.09 16.23 20.74
N LYS A 450 12.81 17.34 20.50
CA LYS A 450 12.23 18.53 19.90
C LYS A 450 11.64 18.23 18.52
N ILE A 451 12.41 17.57 17.64
CA ILE A 451 11.93 17.22 16.30
C ILE A 451 10.72 16.31 16.36
N PHE A 452 10.77 15.28 17.21
CA PHE A 452 9.64 14.38 17.37
C PHE A 452 8.39 15.14 17.81
N ASN A 453 8.50 16.00 18.82
CA ASN A 453 7.38 16.76 19.34
C ASN A 453 6.82 17.74 18.29
N ASP A 454 7.70 18.48 17.61
CA ASP A 454 7.32 19.44 16.56
C ASP A 454 6.58 18.74 15.40
N TRP A 455 6.94 17.49 15.09
CA TRP A 455 6.41 16.75 13.95
C TRP A 455 5.30 15.74 14.26
N PHE A 456 5.13 15.32 15.50
CA PHE A 456 4.21 14.22 15.80
C PHE A 456 3.33 14.43 17.03
N ALA A 457 3.64 15.34 17.95
CA ALA A 457 2.84 15.49 19.18
C ALA A 457 1.37 15.82 18.88
N LEU A 458 1.11 16.83 18.04
CA LEU A 458 -0.25 17.19 17.64
C LEU A 458 -0.97 16.05 16.90
N LEU A 459 -0.24 15.27 16.09
CA LEU A 459 -0.80 14.14 15.36
C LEU A 459 -1.23 13.02 16.33
N ILE A 460 -0.41 12.72 17.34
CA ILE A 460 -0.71 11.74 18.39
C ILE A 460 -2.00 12.15 19.11
N ASP A 461 -2.09 13.40 19.56
CA ASP A 461 -3.28 13.92 20.24
C ASP A 461 -4.54 13.80 19.37
N GLN A 462 -4.41 14.11 18.07
CA GLN A 462 -5.50 13.99 17.11
C GLN A 462 -5.94 12.54 16.86
N VAL A 463 -5.01 11.59 16.82
CA VAL A 463 -5.32 10.15 16.66
C VAL A 463 -6.13 9.65 17.86
N HIS A 464 -5.70 9.95 19.08
CA HIS A 464 -6.43 9.56 20.27
C HIS A 464 -7.80 10.25 20.38
N LEU A 465 -7.90 11.51 19.97
CA LEU A 465 -9.18 12.22 19.92
C LEU A 465 -10.14 11.59 18.90
N ALA A 466 -9.67 11.28 17.68
CA ALA A 466 -10.46 10.60 16.66
C ALA A 466 -10.94 9.23 17.13
N ALA A 467 -10.06 8.46 17.77
CA ALA A 467 -10.39 7.16 18.34
C ALA A 467 -11.42 7.27 19.47
N ARG A 468 -11.30 8.27 20.35
CA ARG A 468 -12.30 8.54 21.38
C ARG A 468 -13.67 8.85 20.79
N ASN A 469 -13.72 9.66 19.74
CA ASN A 469 -14.98 9.98 19.06
C ASN A 469 -15.60 8.74 18.41
N LEU A 470 -14.79 7.89 17.78
CA LEU A 470 -15.25 6.61 17.24
C LEU A 470 -15.81 5.71 18.36
N ARG A 471 -15.14 5.59 19.51
CA ARG A 471 -15.67 4.81 20.65
C ARG A 471 -17.03 5.32 21.13
N VAL A 472 -17.22 6.64 21.20
CA VAL A 472 -18.52 7.22 21.56
C VAL A 472 -19.60 6.81 20.57
N GLU A 473 -19.31 6.86 19.26
CA GLU A 473 -20.26 6.42 18.24
C GLU A 473 -20.51 4.91 18.30
N MET A 474 -19.52 4.10 18.65
CA MET A 474 -19.69 2.67 18.91
C MET A 474 -20.61 2.41 20.10
N GLU A 475 -20.46 3.12 21.21
CA GLU A 475 -21.35 3.00 22.38
C GLU A 475 -22.80 3.41 22.06
N VAL A 476 -22.99 4.43 21.22
CA VAL A 476 -24.31 4.84 20.73
C VAL A 476 -24.90 3.73 19.87
N PHE A 477 -24.13 3.20 18.92
CA PHE A 477 -24.56 2.12 18.06
C PHE A 477 -24.95 0.86 18.86
N GLU A 478 -24.13 0.44 19.82
CA GLU A 478 -24.36 -0.76 20.64
C GLU A 478 -25.69 -0.68 21.41
N LYS A 479 -26.00 0.48 22.00
CA LYS A 479 -27.26 0.72 22.70
C LYS A 479 -28.45 0.64 21.75
N THR A 480 -28.36 1.28 20.59
CA THR A 480 -29.44 1.26 19.59
C THR A 480 -29.65 -0.13 19.02
N TYR A 481 -28.57 -0.84 18.70
CA TYR A 481 -28.60 -2.19 18.15
C TYR A 481 -29.20 -3.21 19.14
N ALA A 482 -28.91 -3.06 20.44
CA ALA A 482 -29.54 -3.88 21.48
C ALA A 482 -31.07 -3.66 21.54
N VAL A 483 -31.55 -2.43 21.37
CA VAL A 483 -32.99 -2.13 21.32
C VAL A 483 -33.62 -2.69 20.04
N TYR A 484 -32.94 -2.52 18.89
CA TYR A 484 -33.39 -3.06 17.60
C TYR A 484 -33.59 -4.58 17.65
N ILE A 485 -32.65 -5.35 18.20
CA ILE A 485 -32.77 -6.81 18.36
C ILE A 485 -33.95 -7.20 19.25
N ILE A 486 -34.30 -6.39 20.25
CA ILE A 486 -35.43 -6.69 21.14
C ILE A 486 -36.78 -6.44 20.45
N GLN A 487 -36.80 -5.54 19.46
CA GLN A 487 -38.00 -5.17 18.70
C GLN A 487 -38.21 -5.99 17.42
N SER A 488 -37.15 -6.60 16.89
CA SER A 488 -37.15 -7.52 15.73
C SER A 488 -37.47 -8.95 16.13
#